data_AF-A0A948VFE4-F1
#
_entry.id   AF-A0A948VFE4-F1
#
_cell.length_a   1.000
_cell.length_b   1.000
_cell.length_c   1.000
_cell.angle_alpha   90.00
_cell.angle_beta   90.00
_cell.angle_gamma   90.00
#
_symmetry.space_group_name_H-M   'P 1'
#
loop_
_entity.id
_entity.type
_entity.pdbx_description
1 polymer ?
#
loop_
_entity_poly.entity_id
_entity_poly.type
_entity_poly.pdbx_seq_one_letter_code
_entity_poly.pdbx_strand_id
1 'polypeptide(L)'
;MRKLLTIILTRSLRFKRAITLITVAAIILAGFMTVRGTMPFMPVFGTSMEPELHAGNLILIEGNDPAEVKVDDVIVYNVPRAIQDFYNYPPIVAHRVIEVRDTQYGTAWRTKGDNAGEDPFTVRAQDLRGTVSHQIPFLGFPFLFLQSQQGLMFVIIALSLFALYLYATDISRGGQKIHRGIFAPVIRETVRDTETIAQRMDSTEKVMAQTQDALSSFASAMAEYAEHLRSHTKAIQGMAEASHELKQGAAEQNKVLVHIVEALQQRKPLAEETRPQEKPAAPTPEKLEEPAMEKPEAPATEKPIYPPGCVKSRQHAGVGRDVFGAA
;
A
#
# COMPACT_ATOMS: atom_id res chain seq x y z
N MET A 1 17.58 31.45 -25.87
CA MET A 1 16.65 31.28 -27.02
C MET A 1 15.96 29.92 -27.08
N ARG A 2 16.65 28.77 -27.05
CA ARG A 2 16.02 27.43 -27.15
C ARG A 2 14.88 27.14 -26.16
N LYS A 3 15.03 27.50 -24.87
CA LYS A 3 13.98 27.33 -23.84
C LYS A 3 12.72 28.18 -24.11
N LEU A 4 12.90 29.40 -24.61
CA LEU A 4 11.78 30.30 -24.92
C LEU A 4 11.00 29.80 -26.15
N LEU A 5 11.74 29.33 -27.16
CA LEU A 5 11.16 28.74 -28.37
C LEU A 5 10.32 27.49 -28.04
N THR A 6 10.82 26.60 -27.17
CA THR A 6 10.08 25.40 -26.73
C THR A 6 8.83 25.72 -25.93
N ILE A 7 8.84 26.78 -25.10
CA ILE A 7 7.66 27.22 -24.35
C ILE A 7 6.60 27.78 -25.29
N ILE A 8 7.00 28.59 -26.27
CA ILE A 8 6.08 29.17 -27.26
C ILE A 8 5.50 28.07 -28.17
N LEU A 9 6.32 27.11 -28.63
CA LEU A 9 5.87 25.97 -29.45
C LEU A 9 4.89 25.05 -28.70
N THR A 10 5.17 24.75 -27.43
CA THR A 10 4.29 23.87 -26.63
C THR A 10 2.99 24.55 -26.26
N ARG A 11 3.02 25.86 -25.99
CA ARG A 11 1.82 26.67 -25.72
C ARG A 11 0.92 26.78 -26.95
N SER A 12 1.49 26.98 -28.14
CA SER A 12 0.73 27.04 -29.40
C SER A 12 0.16 25.67 -29.79
N LEU A 13 0.87 24.57 -29.54
CA LEU A 13 0.34 23.22 -29.76
C LEU A 13 -0.85 22.90 -28.84
N ARG A 14 -0.75 23.22 -27.55
CA ARG A 14 -1.87 23.03 -26.60
C ARG A 14 -3.10 23.86 -26.98
N PHE A 15 -2.88 25.09 -27.43
CA PHE A 15 -3.96 25.96 -27.90
C PHE A 15 -4.65 25.39 -29.16
N LYS A 16 -3.88 24.90 -30.14
CA LYS A 16 -4.43 24.23 -31.33
C LYS A 16 -5.25 22.99 -30.97
N ARG A 17 -4.76 22.16 -30.04
CA ARG A 17 -5.46 20.96 -29.54
C ARG A 17 -6.79 21.30 -28.86
N ALA A 18 -6.80 22.34 -28.04
CA ALA A 18 -8.02 22.83 -27.37
C ALA A 18 -9.02 23.38 -28.39
N ILE A 19 -8.58 24.17 -29.37
CA ILE A 19 -9.44 24.68 -30.45
C ILE A 19 -10.07 23.51 -31.22
N THR A 20 -9.28 22.50 -31.62
CA THR A 20 -9.81 21.34 -32.35
C THR A 20 -10.87 20.57 -31.55
N LEU A 21 -10.68 20.40 -30.23
CA LEU A 21 -11.69 19.78 -29.36
C LEU A 21 -12.97 20.62 -29.29
N ILE A 22 -12.83 21.94 -29.13
CA ILE A 22 -13.97 22.86 -29.07
C ILE A 22 -14.73 22.86 -30.40
N THR A 23 -14.04 22.86 -31.54
CA THR A 23 -14.70 22.81 -32.86
C THR A 23 -15.43 21.50 -33.07
N VAL A 24 -14.84 20.36 -32.69
CA VAL A 24 -15.51 19.05 -32.80
C VAL A 24 -16.72 18.99 -31.88
N ALA A 25 -16.61 19.44 -30.63
CA ALA A 25 -17.73 19.53 -29.70
C ALA A 25 -18.83 20.47 -30.20
N ALA A 26 -18.47 21.59 -30.83
CA ALA A 26 -19.43 22.52 -31.42
C ALA A 26 -20.17 21.91 -32.63
N ILE A 27 -19.48 21.12 -33.48
CA ILE A 27 -20.12 20.40 -34.59
C ILE A 27 -21.11 19.35 -34.06
N ILE A 28 -20.73 18.62 -33.01
CA ILE A 28 -21.61 17.64 -32.35
C ILE A 28 -22.82 18.34 -31.72
N LEU A 29 -22.60 19.47 -31.04
CA LEU A 29 -23.68 20.26 -30.42
C LEU A 29 -24.61 20.87 -31.49
N ALA A 30 -24.07 21.35 -32.61
CA ALA A 30 -24.87 21.80 -33.74
C ALA A 30 -25.70 20.64 -34.31
N GLY A 31 -25.11 19.45 -34.48
CA GLY A 31 -25.82 18.23 -34.85
C GLY A 31 -26.86 17.77 -33.84
N PHE A 32 -26.78 18.19 -32.57
CA PHE A 32 -27.82 17.98 -31.57
C PHE A 32 -28.90 19.08 -31.61
N MET A 33 -28.55 20.32 -31.94
CA MET A 33 -29.47 21.44 -32.08
C MET A 33 -30.40 21.29 -33.30
N THR A 34 -29.96 20.60 -34.35
CA THR A 34 -30.83 20.22 -35.48
C THR A 34 -31.99 19.34 -35.04
N VAL A 35 -31.73 18.44 -34.08
CA VAL A 35 -32.71 17.54 -33.47
C VAL A 35 -33.74 18.29 -32.63
N ARG A 36 -33.34 19.39 -31.97
CA ARG A 36 -34.23 20.28 -31.21
C ARG A 36 -35.26 21.01 -32.06
N GLY A 37 -35.21 20.83 -33.37
CA GLY A 37 -36.24 21.30 -34.26
C GLY A 37 -36.08 22.73 -34.76
N THR A 38 -34.90 23.31 -34.55
CA THR A 38 -34.61 24.71 -34.92
C THR A 38 -34.04 24.86 -36.33
N MET A 39 -33.62 23.76 -36.94
CA MET A 39 -32.96 23.75 -38.25
C MET A 39 -33.94 23.35 -39.35
N PRO A 40 -33.77 23.85 -40.59
CA PRO A 40 -34.69 23.59 -41.70
C PRO A 40 -34.50 22.19 -42.31
N PHE A 41 -34.07 21.19 -41.53
CA PHE A 41 -33.89 19.82 -42.02
C PHE A 41 -34.19 18.78 -40.94
N MET A 42 -34.64 17.60 -41.37
CA MET A 42 -35.04 16.49 -40.51
C MET A 42 -34.65 15.16 -41.15
N PRO A 43 -34.04 14.21 -40.41
CA PRO A 43 -33.85 12.86 -40.91
C PRO A 43 -35.18 12.11 -40.93
N VAL A 44 -35.48 11.40 -42.01
CA VAL A 44 -36.68 10.57 -42.13
C VAL A 44 -36.51 9.31 -41.28
N PHE A 45 -37.42 9.14 -40.33
CA PHE A 45 -37.48 7.98 -39.44
C PHE A 45 -38.67 7.09 -39.82
N GLY A 46 -38.42 5.78 -39.91
CA GLY A 46 -39.45 4.79 -40.23
C GLY A 46 -39.81 4.73 -41.72
N THR A 47 -40.88 3.99 -42.04
CA THR A 47 -41.30 3.65 -43.41
C THR A 47 -42.72 4.13 -43.75
N SER A 48 -43.33 4.96 -42.89
CA SER A 48 -44.73 5.40 -43.03
C SER A 48 -45.00 6.26 -44.25
N MET A 49 -43.97 6.85 -44.83
CA MET A 49 -44.05 7.73 -46.00
C MET A 49 -43.46 7.10 -47.27
N GLU A 50 -43.18 5.79 -47.27
CA GLU A 50 -42.75 5.11 -48.50
C GLU A 50 -43.89 5.06 -49.54
N PRO A 51 -43.59 5.11 -50.85
CA PRO A 51 -42.26 5.23 -51.46
C PRO A 51 -41.75 6.69 -51.60
N GLU A 52 -42.53 7.70 -51.23
CA GLU A 52 -42.18 9.10 -51.46
C GLU A 52 -40.96 9.55 -50.63
N LEU A 53 -40.97 9.24 -49.33
CA LEU A 53 -39.86 9.50 -48.41
C LEU A 53 -39.29 8.19 -47.89
N HIS A 54 -38.01 7.96 -48.16
CA HIS A 54 -37.31 6.76 -47.71
C HIS A 54 -36.64 6.95 -46.35
N ALA A 55 -36.67 5.89 -45.53
CA ALA A 55 -35.96 5.85 -44.26
C ALA A 55 -34.47 6.16 -44.43
N GLY A 56 -33.93 7.08 -43.60
CA GLY A 56 -32.52 7.46 -43.65
C GLY A 56 -32.17 8.57 -44.65
N ASN A 57 -33.14 9.08 -45.41
CA ASN A 57 -32.98 10.32 -46.17
C ASN A 57 -33.04 11.53 -45.24
N LEU A 58 -32.44 12.64 -45.67
CA LEU A 58 -32.57 13.94 -45.01
C LEU A 58 -33.54 14.81 -45.80
N ILE A 59 -34.63 15.24 -45.18
CA ILE A 59 -35.59 16.15 -45.80
C ILE A 59 -35.31 17.60 -45.40
N LEU A 60 -35.48 18.52 -46.35
CA LEU A 60 -35.45 19.96 -46.13
C LEU A 60 -36.88 20.45 -45.88
N ILE A 61 -37.03 21.28 -44.85
CA ILE A 61 -38.29 21.84 -44.40
C ILE A 61 -38.31 23.31 -44.80
N GLU A 62 -39.30 23.68 -45.61
CA GLU A 62 -39.56 25.07 -45.98
C GLU A 62 -40.67 25.63 -45.09
N GLY A 63 -40.42 26.82 -44.53
CA GLY A 63 -41.41 27.53 -43.75
C GLY A 63 -42.47 28.13 -44.66
N ASN A 64 -43.67 27.57 -44.62
CA ASN A 64 -44.84 28.10 -45.34
C ASN A 64 -45.81 28.74 -44.35
N ASP A 65 -46.57 29.73 -44.83
CA ASP A 65 -47.75 30.18 -44.10
C ASP A 65 -48.72 28.99 -43.97
N PRO A 66 -49.25 28.69 -42.77
CA PRO A 66 -50.36 27.76 -42.60
C PRO A 66 -51.44 27.86 -43.68
N ALA A 67 -51.80 29.06 -44.13
CA ALA A 67 -52.84 29.25 -45.15
C ALA A 67 -52.48 28.72 -46.55
N GLU A 68 -51.19 28.49 -46.83
CA GLU A 68 -50.71 28.02 -48.14
C GLU A 68 -50.73 26.48 -48.27
N VAL A 69 -50.82 25.76 -47.15
CA VAL A 69 -50.81 24.29 -47.11
C VAL A 69 -52.11 23.73 -47.68
N LYS A 70 -51.99 22.87 -48.68
CA LYS A 70 -53.12 22.26 -49.41
C LYS A 70 -53.20 20.76 -49.16
N VAL A 71 -54.32 20.17 -49.60
CA VAL A 71 -54.45 18.72 -49.72
C VAL A 71 -53.35 18.20 -50.65
N ASP A 72 -52.83 17.02 -50.33
CA ASP A 72 -51.69 16.33 -50.94
C ASP A 72 -50.29 16.87 -50.60
N ASP A 73 -50.16 17.98 -49.88
CA ASP A 73 -48.85 18.44 -49.37
C ASP A 73 -48.32 17.52 -48.26
N VAL A 74 -47.01 17.31 -48.22
CA VAL A 74 -46.35 16.63 -47.11
C VAL A 74 -45.85 17.67 -46.10
N ILE A 75 -46.44 17.66 -44.91
CA ILE A 75 -46.12 18.61 -43.85
C ILE A 75 -45.33 17.95 -42.73
N VAL A 76 -44.41 18.72 -42.15
CA VAL A 76 -43.69 18.35 -40.93
C VAL A 76 -44.30 19.11 -39.75
N TYR A 77 -44.65 18.40 -38.68
CA TYR A 77 -45.28 18.99 -37.50
C TYR A 77 -44.79 18.35 -36.21
N ASN A 78 -44.91 19.11 -35.12
CA ASN A 78 -44.63 18.62 -33.77
C ASN A 78 -45.87 17.89 -33.23
N VAL A 79 -45.66 16.71 -32.65
CA VAL A 79 -46.75 15.96 -32.01
C VAL A 79 -46.87 16.42 -30.56
N PRO A 80 -48.05 16.81 -30.05
CA PRO A 80 -48.23 17.12 -28.64
C PRO A 80 -47.87 15.95 -27.72
N ARG A 81 -47.24 16.21 -26.56
CA ARG A 81 -46.80 15.14 -25.62
C ARG A 81 -47.92 14.18 -25.21
N ALA A 82 -49.13 14.70 -25.00
CA ALA A 82 -50.29 13.87 -24.65
C ALA A 82 -50.59 12.79 -25.72
N ILE A 83 -50.33 13.09 -27.00
CA ILE A 83 -50.51 12.17 -28.11
C ILE A 83 -49.31 11.23 -28.23
N GLN A 84 -48.08 11.74 -28.01
CA GLN A 84 -46.87 10.92 -27.97
C GLN A 84 -47.00 9.80 -26.94
N ASP A 85 -47.40 10.13 -25.71
CA ASP A 85 -47.49 9.16 -24.62
C ASP A 85 -48.63 8.15 -24.81
N PHE A 86 -49.76 8.58 -25.39
CA PHE A 86 -50.94 7.73 -25.57
C PHE A 86 -50.86 6.81 -26.80
N TYR A 87 -50.36 7.33 -27.94
CA TYR A 87 -50.30 6.60 -29.21
C TYR A 87 -48.88 6.15 -29.59
N ASN A 88 -47.88 6.38 -28.74
CA ASN A 88 -46.48 6.09 -29.00
C ASN A 88 -45.94 6.75 -30.28
N TYR A 89 -46.32 8.02 -30.50
CA TYR A 89 -45.86 8.81 -31.65
C TYR A 89 -44.50 9.47 -31.37
N PRO A 90 -43.63 9.60 -32.39
CA PRO A 90 -42.41 10.38 -32.24
C PRO A 90 -42.73 11.88 -32.07
N PRO A 91 -41.81 12.66 -31.50
CA PRO A 91 -42.04 14.07 -31.21
C PRO A 91 -42.24 14.94 -32.46
N ILE A 92 -41.71 14.52 -33.61
CA ILE A 92 -41.82 15.20 -34.89
C ILE A 92 -42.16 14.15 -35.94
N VAL A 93 -43.17 14.44 -36.77
CA VAL A 93 -43.66 13.54 -37.82
C VAL A 93 -43.81 14.31 -39.13
N ALA A 94 -43.62 13.62 -40.26
CA ALA A 94 -43.89 14.13 -41.59
C ALA A 94 -44.95 13.24 -42.24
N HIS A 95 -46.13 13.78 -42.57
CA HIS A 95 -47.24 13.03 -43.19
C HIS A 95 -47.97 13.89 -44.23
N ARG A 96 -48.71 13.24 -45.13
CA ARG A 96 -49.46 13.90 -46.21
C ARG A 96 -50.81 14.42 -45.72
N VAL A 97 -51.15 15.63 -46.10
CA VAL A 97 -52.46 16.25 -45.82
C VAL A 97 -53.52 15.59 -46.68
N ILE A 98 -54.57 15.06 -46.04
CA ILE A 98 -55.74 14.48 -46.72
C ILE A 98 -56.98 15.36 -46.61
N GLU A 99 -57.02 16.28 -45.64
CA GLU A 99 -58.15 17.18 -45.42
C GLU A 99 -57.66 18.48 -44.75
N VAL A 100 -58.14 19.61 -45.23
CA VAL A 100 -57.96 20.93 -44.61
C VAL A 100 -59.26 21.32 -43.92
N ARG A 101 -59.20 21.68 -42.64
CA ARG A 101 -60.35 22.10 -41.82
C ARG A 101 -60.12 23.50 -41.29
N ASP A 102 -61.08 24.39 -41.55
CA ASP A 102 -61.12 25.68 -40.89
C ASP A 102 -61.83 25.56 -39.56
N THR A 103 -61.09 25.86 -38.48
CA THR A 103 -61.63 25.86 -37.12
C THR A 103 -61.69 27.27 -36.57
N GLN A 104 -62.46 27.47 -35.49
CA GLN A 104 -62.50 28.76 -34.76
C GLN A 104 -61.12 29.21 -34.22
N TYR A 105 -60.13 28.31 -34.18
CA TYR A 105 -58.77 28.57 -33.72
C TYR A 105 -57.75 28.66 -34.86
N GLY A 106 -58.22 28.67 -36.12
CA GLY A 106 -57.40 28.70 -37.33
C GLY A 106 -57.46 27.39 -38.13
N THR A 107 -56.64 27.30 -39.17
CA THR A 107 -56.54 26.13 -40.05
C THR A 107 -55.95 24.93 -39.31
N ALA A 108 -56.51 23.76 -39.59
CA ALA A 108 -56.08 22.49 -39.05
C ALA A 108 -56.13 21.40 -40.13
N TRP A 109 -55.32 20.36 -40.02
CA TRP A 109 -55.18 19.33 -41.05
C TRP A 109 -55.41 17.93 -40.50
N ARG A 110 -56.06 17.09 -41.31
CA ARG A 110 -55.98 15.63 -41.17
C ARG A 110 -54.83 15.14 -42.02
N THR A 111 -54.00 14.29 -41.42
CA THR A 111 -52.78 13.77 -42.04
C THR A 111 -52.78 12.26 -42.06
N LYS A 112 -52.04 11.70 -43.01
CA LYS A 112 -51.85 10.26 -43.20
C LYS A 112 -50.46 9.99 -43.76
N GLY A 113 -49.83 8.91 -43.32
CA GLY A 113 -48.61 8.41 -43.98
C GLY A 113 -48.94 7.67 -45.29
N ASP A 114 -48.14 7.87 -46.34
CA ASP A 114 -48.35 7.25 -47.65
C ASP A 114 -48.41 5.70 -47.59
N ASN A 115 -47.66 5.10 -46.66
CA ASN A 115 -47.62 3.68 -46.35
C ASN A 115 -48.18 3.36 -44.94
N ALA A 116 -49.00 4.25 -44.37
CA ALA A 116 -49.59 4.08 -43.06
C ALA A 116 -51.09 4.41 -43.05
N GLY A 117 -51.74 4.18 -41.90
CA GLY A 117 -53.12 4.61 -41.68
C GLY A 117 -53.24 6.12 -41.48
N GLU A 118 -54.48 6.61 -41.46
CA GLU A 118 -54.78 8.00 -41.09
C GLU A 118 -54.39 8.25 -39.63
N ASP A 119 -53.83 9.43 -39.35
CA ASP A 119 -53.42 9.78 -37.99
C ASP A 119 -54.64 9.92 -37.07
N PRO A 120 -54.55 9.53 -35.78
CA PRO A 120 -55.69 9.58 -34.87
C PRO A 120 -56.02 11.00 -34.35
N PHE A 121 -55.33 12.04 -34.83
CA PHE A 121 -55.45 13.41 -34.36
C PHE A 121 -55.40 14.43 -35.50
N THR A 122 -55.81 15.67 -35.21
CA THR A 122 -55.75 16.78 -36.17
C THR A 122 -54.54 17.66 -35.83
N VAL A 123 -53.76 18.00 -36.85
CA VAL A 123 -52.59 18.90 -36.73
C VAL A 123 -53.08 20.34 -36.73
N ARG A 124 -52.64 21.15 -35.76
CA ARG A 124 -53.01 22.57 -35.68
C ARG A 124 -51.95 23.43 -36.36
N ALA A 125 -52.32 24.62 -36.84
CA ALA A 125 -51.38 25.61 -37.39
C ALA A 125 -50.17 25.90 -36.49
N GLN A 126 -50.36 25.93 -35.17
CA GLN A 126 -49.27 26.16 -34.20
C GLN A 126 -48.24 25.03 -34.12
N ASP A 127 -48.61 23.82 -34.53
CA ASP A 127 -47.75 22.64 -34.48
C ASP A 127 -47.04 22.41 -35.82
N LEU A 128 -47.45 23.13 -36.87
CA LEU A 128 -46.84 23.11 -38.20
C LEU A 128 -45.43 23.69 -38.12
N ARG A 129 -44.48 22.95 -38.71
CA ARG A 129 -43.10 23.41 -38.88
C ARG A 129 -42.81 23.86 -40.30
N GLY A 130 -43.49 23.27 -41.28
CA GLY A 130 -43.33 23.59 -42.69
C GLY A 130 -43.71 22.45 -43.61
N THR A 131 -43.49 22.64 -44.91
CA THR A 131 -43.68 21.61 -45.95
C THR A 131 -42.33 20.98 -46.32
N VAL A 132 -42.37 19.77 -46.87
CA VAL A 132 -41.18 19.08 -47.37
C VAL A 132 -40.91 19.53 -48.81
N SER A 133 -39.73 20.11 -49.09
CA SER A 133 -39.39 20.56 -50.44
C SER A 133 -38.41 19.63 -51.17
N HIS A 134 -37.36 19.19 -50.48
CA HIS A 134 -36.31 18.36 -51.06
C HIS A 134 -35.91 17.22 -50.13
N GLN A 135 -35.48 16.10 -50.71
CA GLN A 135 -34.87 14.98 -49.99
C GLN A 135 -33.47 14.68 -50.51
N ILE A 136 -32.54 14.47 -49.58
CA ILE A 136 -31.15 14.10 -49.86
C ILE A 136 -30.95 12.66 -49.40
N PRO A 137 -30.67 11.72 -50.33
CA PRO A 137 -30.57 10.31 -49.98
C PRO A 137 -29.35 10.04 -49.09
N PHE A 138 -29.49 9.08 -48.18
CA PHE A 138 -28.45 8.60 -47.24
C PHE A 138 -27.91 9.62 -46.22
N LEU A 139 -28.22 10.92 -46.37
CA LEU A 139 -27.66 11.97 -45.51
C LEU A 139 -28.34 12.03 -44.14
N GLY A 140 -29.44 11.31 -43.92
CA GLY A 140 -30.11 11.20 -42.62
C GLY A 140 -29.42 10.21 -41.67
N PHE A 141 -28.72 9.19 -42.17
CA PHE A 141 -28.09 8.15 -41.35
C PHE A 141 -27.11 8.68 -40.29
N PRO A 142 -26.19 9.63 -40.58
CA PRO A 142 -25.30 10.18 -39.55
C PRO A 142 -26.07 10.85 -38.41
N PHE A 143 -27.15 11.57 -38.73
CA PHE A 143 -27.98 12.23 -37.73
C PHE A 143 -28.78 11.23 -36.91
N LEU A 144 -29.37 10.20 -37.55
CA LEU A 144 -30.06 9.11 -36.85
C LEU A 144 -29.12 8.33 -35.93
N PHE A 145 -27.88 8.08 -36.37
CA PHE A 145 -26.86 7.44 -35.55
C PHE A 145 -26.52 8.31 -34.33
N LEU A 146 -26.25 9.60 -34.52
CA LEU A 146 -25.97 10.56 -33.43
C LEU A 146 -27.13 10.72 -32.45
N GLN A 147 -28.37 10.53 -32.89
CA GLN A 147 -29.57 10.54 -32.04
C GLN A 147 -29.72 9.25 -31.22
N SER A 148 -29.23 8.11 -31.73
CA SER A 148 -29.34 6.84 -31.02
C SER A 148 -28.50 6.84 -29.74
N GLN A 149 -28.97 6.12 -28.71
CA GLN A 149 -28.22 5.96 -27.47
C GLN A 149 -26.81 5.37 -27.71
N GLN A 150 -26.69 4.46 -28.67
CA GLN A 150 -25.42 3.85 -29.06
C GLN A 150 -24.47 4.86 -29.73
N GLY A 151 -24.98 5.70 -30.63
CA GLY A 151 -24.17 6.73 -31.28
C GLY A 151 -23.74 7.83 -30.32
N LEU A 152 -24.59 8.21 -29.35
CA LEU A 152 -24.18 9.13 -28.29
C LEU A 152 -23.04 8.53 -27.45
N MET A 153 -23.13 7.26 -27.05
CA MET A 153 -22.05 6.57 -26.34
C MET A 153 -20.78 6.52 -27.19
N PHE A 154 -20.89 6.22 -28.48
CA PHE A 154 -19.76 6.23 -29.41
C PHE A 154 -19.08 7.59 -29.46
N VAL A 155 -19.85 8.68 -29.56
CA VAL A 155 -19.31 10.05 -29.58
C VAL A 155 -18.61 10.38 -28.27
N ILE A 156 -19.19 10.05 -27.12
CA ILE A 156 -18.59 10.29 -25.81
C ILE A 156 -17.27 9.54 -25.67
N ILE A 157 -17.24 8.25 -26.05
CA ILE A 157 -16.04 7.42 -26.00
C ILE A 157 -14.98 7.97 -26.96
N ALA A 158 -15.35 8.29 -28.20
CA ALA A 158 -14.44 8.83 -29.20
C ALA A 158 -13.83 10.17 -28.74
N LEU A 159 -14.65 11.08 -28.18
CA LEU A 159 -14.18 12.33 -27.60
C LEU A 159 -13.26 12.10 -26.41
N SER A 160 -13.58 11.15 -25.54
CA SER A 160 -12.78 10.82 -24.36
C SER A 160 -11.42 10.24 -24.75
N LEU A 161 -11.39 9.32 -25.71
CA LEU A 161 -10.15 8.75 -26.26
C LEU A 161 -9.34 9.80 -27.02
N PHE A 162 -9.99 10.67 -27.78
CA PHE A 162 -9.33 11.76 -28.48
C PHE A 162 -8.73 12.77 -27.50
N ALA A 163 -9.46 13.15 -26.46
CA ALA A 163 -8.94 13.96 -25.36
C ALA A 163 -7.76 13.25 -24.68
N LEU A 164 -7.89 11.97 -24.33
CA LEU A 164 -6.80 11.18 -23.75
C LEU A 164 -5.57 11.18 -24.67
N TYR A 165 -5.72 10.95 -25.96
CA TYR A 165 -4.62 11.00 -26.93
C TYR A 165 -3.94 12.37 -26.95
N LEU A 166 -4.72 13.45 -26.97
CA LEU A 166 -4.19 14.82 -26.96
C LEU A 166 -3.48 15.19 -25.65
N TYR A 167 -3.95 14.67 -24.51
CA TYR A 167 -3.42 14.98 -23.18
C TYR A 167 -2.49 13.90 -22.60
N ALA A 168 -2.33 12.73 -23.22
CA ALA A 168 -1.48 11.64 -22.75
C ALA A 168 -0.02 12.09 -22.55
N THR A 169 0.47 12.95 -23.44
CA THR A 169 1.82 13.53 -23.35
C THR A 169 2.01 14.49 -22.17
N ASP A 170 0.95 15.15 -21.72
CA ASP A 170 0.99 16.05 -20.56
C ASP A 170 0.75 15.27 -19.25
N ILE A 171 -0.11 14.24 -19.28
CA ILE A 171 -0.38 13.38 -18.13
C ILE A 171 0.84 12.53 -17.73
N SER A 172 1.58 12.02 -18.72
CA SER A 172 2.83 11.27 -18.48
C SER A 172 3.94 12.16 -17.88
N ARG A 173 4.02 13.43 -18.31
CA ARG A 173 4.94 14.42 -17.72
C ARG A 173 4.53 14.85 -16.31
N GLY A 174 3.23 14.91 -16.03
CA GLY A 174 2.68 15.16 -14.69
C GLY A 174 2.98 14.00 -13.74
N GLY A 175 2.75 12.76 -14.18
CA GLY A 175 3.02 11.55 -13.41
C GLY A 175 4.48 11.43 -12.96
N GLN A 176 5.43 11.75 -13.83
CA GLN A 176 6.86 11.77 -13.47
C GLN A 176 7.20 12.77 -12.37
N LYS A 177 6.53 13.94 -12.32
CA LYS A 177 6.74 14.93 -11.25
C LYS A 177 6.14 14.48 -9.93
N ILE A 178 4.96 13.86 -9.97
CA ILE A 178 4.28 13.34 -8.77
C ILE A 178 5.06 12.19 -8.16
N HIS A 179 5.54 11.24 -8.97
CA HIS A 179 6.33 10.10 -8.48
C HIS A 179 7.64 10.54 -7.82
N ARG A 180 8.30 11.57 -8.37
CA ARG A 180 9.49 12.17 -7.76
C ARG A 180 9.18 13.04 -6.53
N GLY A 181 7.99 13.62 -6.42
CA GLY A 181 7.60 14.44 -5.26
C GLY A 181 7.24 13.60 -4.04
N ILE A 182 6.44 12.54 -4.25
CA ILE A 182 5.87 11.72 -3.16
C ILE A 182 6.81 10.60 -2.71
N PHE A 183 7.54 9.94 -3.62
CA PHE A 183 8.36 8.78 -3.29
C PHE A 183 9.85 9.09 -3.08
N ALA A 184 10.32 10.28 -3.44
CA ALA A 184 11.70 10.68 -3.12
C ALA A 184 12.06 10.74 -1.63
N PRO A 185 11.15 11.08 -0.69
CA PRO A 185 11.48 10.98 0.73
C PRO A 185 11.66 9.53 1.20
N VAL A 186 10.76 8.62 0.80
CA VAL A 186 10.79 7.20 1.20
C VAL A 186 12.04 6.47 0.68
N ILE A 187 12.44 6.72 -0.57
CA ILE A 187 13.64 6.10 -1.15
C ILE A 187 14.93 6.59 -0.45
N ARG A 188 14.94 7.81 0.08
CA ARG A 188 16.11 8.34 0.80
C ARG A 188 16.25 7.79 2.21
N GLU A 189 15.13 7.46 2.85
CA GLU A 189 15.10 6.91 4.20
C GLU A 189 15.60 5.46 4.21
N THR A 190 15.17 4.64 3.25
CA THR A 190 15.64 3.25 3.13
C THR A 190 17.14 3.12 2.85
N VAL A 191 17.74 4.04 2.07
CA VAL A 191 19.19 4.03 1.83
C VAL A 191 19.98 4.35 3.09
N ARG A 192 19.49 5.30 3.92
CA ARG A 192 20.12 5.65 5.21
C ARG A 192 20.09 4.51 6.22
N ASP A 193 18.97 3.79 6.29
CA ASP A 193 18.83 2.63 7.17
C ASP A 193 19.79 1.50 6.78
N THR A 194 20.03 1.33 5.48
CA THR A 194 20.96 0.30 4.98
C THR A 194 22.43 0.62 5.32
N GLU A 195 22.84 1.89 5.22
CA GLU A 195 24.20 2.32 5.58
C GLU A 195 24.46 2.16 7.09
N THR A 196 23.49 2.49 7.93
CA THR A 196 23.62 2.33 9.39
C THR A 196 23.66 0.86 9.81
N ILE A 197 22.89 0.00 9.15
CA ILE A 197 22.97 -1.46 9.37
C ILE A 197 24.34 -1.99 8.96
N ALA A 198 24.87 -1.57 7.81
CA ALA A 198 26.20 -1.99 7.35
C ALA A 198 27.32 -1.57 8.34
N GLN A 199 27.26 -0.35 8.87
CA GLN A 199 28.20 0.11 9.90
C GLN A 199 28.10 -0.69 11.21
N ARG A 200 26.88 -1.04 11.63
CA ARG A 200 26.69 -1.89 12.83
C ARG A 200 27.25 -3.28 12.62
N MET A 201 27.07 -3.87 11.43
CA MET A 201 27.65 -5.19 11.10
C MET A 201 29.18 -5.17 11.14
N ASP A 202 29.83 -4.18 10.52
CA ASP A 202 31.30 -4.03 10.58
C ASP A 202 31.82 -3.84 12.02
N SER A 203 31.11 -3.05 12.84
CA SER A 203 31.45 -2.90 14.25
C SER A 203 31.26 -4.18 15.06
N THR A 204 30.21 -4.96 14.75
CA THR A 204 29.92 -6.23 15.43
C THR A 204 30.97 -7.28 15.07
N GLU A 205 31.39 -7.33 13.81
CA GLU A 205 32.45 -8.23 13.34
C GLU A 205 33.78 -7.97 14.07
N LYS A 206 34.17 -6.70 14.23
CA LYS A 206 35.37 -6.32 15.00
C LYS A 206 35.29 -6.74 16.46
N VAL A 207 34.15 -6.53 17.10
CA VAL A 207 33.93 -6.94 18.49
C VAL A 207 33.99 -8.47 18.62
N MET A 208 33.41 -9.22 17.68
CA MET A 208 33.47 -10.68 17.67
C MET A 208 34.90 -11.19 17.50
N ALA A 209 35.69 -10.60 16.60
CA ALA A 209 37.10 -10.96 16.43
C ALA A 209 37.91 -10.71 17.71
N GLN A 210 37.74 -9.54 18.34
CA GLN A 210 38.39 -9.23 19.62
C GLN A 210 37.97 -10.18 20.75
N THR A 211 36.69 -10.57 20.78
CA THR A 211 36.18 -11.52 21.76
C THR A 211 36.83 -12.89 21.58
N GLN A 212 37.00 -13.34 20.34
CA GLN A 212 37.66 -14.60 20.03
C GLN A 212 39.15 -14.61 20.43
N ASP A 213 39.86 -13.52 20.16
CA ASP A 213 41.26 -13.36 20.57
C ASP A 213 41.41 -13.36 22.11
N ALA A 214 40.53 -12.65 22.81
CA ALA A 214 40.52 -12.62 24.28
C ALA A 214 40.23 -14.02 24.87
N LEU A 215 39.29 -14.77 24.30
CA LEU A 215 39.00 -16.15 24.72
C LEU A 215 40.18 -17.09 24.46
N SER A 216 40.89 -16.93 23.34
CA SER A 216 42.09 -17.71 23.03
C SER A 216 43.22 -17.40 24.03
N SER A 217 43.46 -16.12 24.31
CA SER A 217 44.45 -15.68 25.30
C SER A 217 44.13 -16.21 26.70
N PHE A 218 42.85 -16.16 27.10
CA PHE A 218 42.39 -16.73 28.37
C PHE A 218 42.61 -18.25 28.42
N ALA A 219 42.26 -18.97 27.36
CA ALA A 219 42.48 -20.42 27.28
C ALA A 219 43.97 -20.78 27.40
N SER A 220 44.85 -20.01 26.76
CA SER A 220 46.30 -20.17 26.87
C SER A 220 46.80 -19.94 28.30
N ALA A 221 46.35 -18.87 28.96
CA ALA A 221 46.72 -18.58 30.35
C ALA A 221 46.24 -19.67 31.32
N MET A 222 45.06 -20.23 31.09
CA MET A 222 44.54 -21.36 31.86
C MET A 222 45.36 -22.64 31.64
N ALA A 223 45.82 -22.90 30.42
CA ALA A 223 46.72 -24.02 30.13
C ALA A 223 48.07 -23.87 30.86
N GLU A 224 48.67 -22.68 30.83
CA GLU A 224 49.91 -22.38 31.54
C GLU A 224 49.75 -22.51 33.06
N TYR A 225 48.64 -22.02 33.61
CA TYR A 225 48.33 -22.17 35.03
C TYR A 225 48.17 -23.65 35.43
N ALA A 226 47.51 -24.47 34.60
CA ALA A 226 47.38 -25.89 34.84
C ALA A 226 48.75 -26.61 34.82
N GLU A 227 49.66 -26.20 33.94
CA GLU A 227 51.03 -26.73 33.89
C GLU A 227 51.84 -26.32 35.12
N HIS A 228 51.70 -25.07 35.57
CA HIS A 228 52.32 -24.59 36.81
C HIS A 228 51.85 -25.40 38.03
N LEU A 229 50.54 -25.65 38.17
CA LEU A 229 50.01 -26.52 39.22
C LEU A 229 50.58 -27.94 39.15
N ARG A 230 50.72 -28.50 37.94
CA ARG A 230 51.31 -29.83 37.74
C ARG A 230 52.77 -29.89 38.20
N SER A 231 53.53 -28.81 38.01
CA SER A 231 54.91 -28.70 38.49
C SER A 231 54.99 -28.70 40.02
N HIS A 232 54.07 -27.98 40.69
CA HIS A 232 53.96 -27.97 42.14
C HIS A 232 53.60 -29.35 42.71
N THR A 233 52.65 -30.06 42.10
CA THR A 233 52.30 -31.43 42.52
C THR A 233 53.50 -32.38 42.43
N LYS A 234 54.27 -32.31 41.32
CA LYS A 234 55.49 -33.13 41.16
C LYS A 234 56.57 -32.81 42.20
N ALA A 235 56.77 -31.52 42.51
CA ALA A 235 57.76 -31.10 43.51
C ALA A 235 57.39 -31.60 44.92
N ILE A 236 56.10 -31.50 45.30
CA ILE A 236 55.60 -32.02 46.59
C ILE A 236 55.78 -33.55 46.67
N GLN A 237 55.48 -34.27 45.59
CA GLN A 237 55.64 -35.71 45.54
C GLN A 237 57.12 -36.12 45.70
N GLY A 238 58.04 -35.43 45.01
CA GLY A 238 59.48 -35.65 45.17
C GLY A 238 59.99 -35.31 46.58
N MET A 239 59.48 -34.24 47.21
CA MET A 239 59.80 -33.92 48.60
C MET A 239 59.27 -34.98 49.59
N ALA A 240 58.07 -35.49 49.37
CA ALA A 240 57.49 -36.56 50.18
C ALA A 240 58.30 -37.86 50.06
N GLU A 241 58.74 -38.21 48.84
CA GLU A 241 59.58 -39.36 48.56
C GLU A 241 60.96 -39.23 49.22
N ALA A 242 61.63 -38.09 49.06
CA ALA A 242 62.89 -37.80 49.74
C ALA A 242 62.76 -37.81 51.27
N SER A 243 61.64 -37.31 51.81
CA SER A 243 61.37 -37.40 53.25
C SER A 243 61.17 -38.85 53.72
N HIS A 244 60.63 -39.72 52.86
CA HIS A 244 60.46 -41.14 53.17
C HIS A 244 61.80 -41.88 53.17
N GLU A 245 62.68 -41.59 52.21
CA GLU A 245 64.05 -42.14 52.19
C GLU A 245 64.87 -41.68 53.39
N LEU A 246 64.81 -40.39 53.75
CA LEU A 246 65.48 -39.87 54.95
C LEU A 246 65.01 -40.58 56.22
N LYS A 247 63.70 -40.84 56.35
CA LYS A 247 63.15 -41.58 57.49
C LYS A 247 63.69 -43.02 57.54
N GLN A 248 63.82 -43.70 56.40
CA GLN A 248 64.38 -45.05 56.33
C GLN A 248 65.88 -45.06 56.63
N GLY A 249 66.64 -44.12 56.06
CA GLY A 249 68.07 -43.96 56.33
C GLY A 249 68.34 -43.67 57.82
N ALA A 250 67.54 -42.82 58.45
CA ALA A 250 67.61 -42.56 59.89
C ALA A 250 67.29 -43.81 60.72
N ALA A 251 66.34 -44.64 60.29
CA ALA A 251 66.03 -45.91 60.97
C ALA A 251 67.18 -46.93 60.86
N GLU A 252 67.83 -47.03 59.70
CA GLU A 252 69.02 -47.87 59.50
C GLU A 252 70.21 -47.35 60.33
N GLN A 253 70.45 -46.04 60.34
CA GLN A 253 71.47 -45.44 61.21
C GLN A 253 71.18 -45.72 62.69
N ASN A 254 69.93 -45.61 63.13
CA ASN A 254 69.54 -45.91 64.49
C ASN A 254 69.78 -47.40 64.82
N LYS A 255 69.54 -48.31 63.88
CA LYS A 255 69.84 -49.74 64.03
C LYS A 255 71.35 -50.00 64.18
N VAL A 256 72.18 -49.33 63.37
CA VAL A 256 73.65 -49.38 63.52
C VAL A 256 74.07 -48.81 64.88
N LEU A 257 73.46 -47.70 65.32
CA LEU A 257 73.74 -47.09 66.62
C LEU A 257 73.42 -48.05 67.77
N VAL A 258 72.27 -48.73 67.71
CA VAL A 258 71.88 -49.77 68.69
C VAL A 258 72.90 -50.91 68.71
N HIS A 259 73.33 -51.40 67.54
CA HIS A 259 74.36 -52.44 67.48
C HIS A 259 75.71 -51.99 68.05
N ILE A 260 76.10 -50.73 67.83
CA ILE A 260 77.31 -50.15 68.42
C ILE A 260 77.15 -50.01 69.94
N VAL A 261 76.00 -49.55 70.43
CA VAL A 261 75.71 -49.44 71.86
C VAL A 261 75.69 -50.81 72.54
N GLU A 262 75.10 -51.83 71.90
CA GLU A 262 75.15 -53.21 72.39
C GLU A 262 76.59 -53.75 72.45
N ALA A 263 77.40 -53.48 71.43
CA ALA A 263 78.82 -53.86 71.42
C ALA A 263 79.63 -53.15 72.51
N LEU A 264 79.29 -51.89 72.82
CA LEU A 264 79.94 -51.11 73.87
C LEU A 264 79.46 -51.48 75.28
N GLN A 265 78.22 -51.94 75.46
CA GLN A 265 77.68 -52.40 76.75
C GLN A 265 78.22 -53.77 77.20
N GLN A 266 78.86 -54.55 76.31
CA GLN A 266 79.56 -55.79 76.68
C GLN A 266 80.91 -55.57 77.41
N ARG A 267 81.32 -54.33 77.66
CA ARG A 267 82.34 -53.99 78.67
C ARG A 267 81.73 -53.15 79.79
N LYS A 268 81.84 -53.63 81.04
CA LYS A 268 81.51 -52.91 82.28
C LYS A 268 82.67 -53.07 83.26
N PRO A 269 82.78 -52.30 84.37
CA PRO A 269 82.09 -51.05 84.76
C PRO A 269 83.03 -49.97 85.39
N LEU A 270 82.49 -48.80 85.76
CA LEU A 270 82.44 -48.21 87.14
C LEU A 270 82.24 -46.67 87.05
N ALA A 271 81.08 -46.17 87.51
CA ALA A 271 80.85 -45.39 88.75
C ALA A 271 81.18 -43.88 88.58
N GLU A 272 80.17 -43.00 88.49
CA GLU A 272 79.66 -42.13 89.58
C GLU A 272 80.51 -40.83 89.65
N GLU A 273 80.00 -39.60 89.53
CA GLU A 273 79.09 -38.89 90.43
C GLU A 273 78.76 -37.45 89.90
N THR A 274 77.62 -36.91 90.34
CA THR A 274 77.25 -35.49 90.59
C THR A 274 77.06 -34.41 89.50
N ARG A 275 75.91 -33.70 89.68
CA ARG A 275 75.33 -32.57 88.92
C ARG A 275 76.06 -31.23 89.18
N PRO A 276 75.74 -30.16 88.43
CA PRO A 276 74.73 -29.22 88.98
C PRO A 276 73.53 -28.98 88.07
N GLN A 277 72.40 -28.72 88.73
CA GLN A 277 71.20 -28.13 88.14
C GLN A 277 71.47 -26.69 87.73
N GLU A 278 70.97 -26.28 86.56
CA GLU A 278 70.50 -24.92 86.38
C GLU A 278 69.08 -24.96 85.79
N LYS A 279 68.21 -24.21 86.44
CA LYS A 279 66.76 -24.09 86.34
C LYS A 279 66.53 -22.57 86.16
N PRO A 280 65.30 -22.07 86.02
CA PRO A 280 64.31 -22.20 84.97
C PRO A 280 64.02 -20.84 84.30
N ALA A 281 63.34 -20.84 83.15
CA ALA A 281 62.44 -19.74 82.81
C ALA A 281 61.25 -20.27 82.00
N ALA A 282 60.29 -20.82 82.74
CA ALA A 282 58.87 -20.59 82.44
C ALA A 282 58.49 -19.29 83.22
N PRO A 283 57.32 -18.63 83.03
CA PRO A 283 56.12 -19.25 82.48
C PRO A 283 55.19 -18.28 81.68
N THR A 284 54.23 -18.82 80.95
CA THR A 284 52.76 -18.72 81.19
C THR A 284 52.04 -17.57 80.48
N PRO A 285 50.71 -17.73 80.29
CA PRO A 285 49.96 -17.31 79.13
C PRO A 285 48.92 -16.30 79.60
N GLU A 286 47.65 -16.51 79.25
CA GLU A 286 46.48 -15.66 79.55
C GLU A 286 46.37 -14.45 78.64
N LYS A 287 45.19 -14.08 78.16
CA LYS A 287 43.81 -14.59 78.28
C LYS A 287 43.09 -13.93 77.09
N LEU A 288 42.27 -14.68 76.35
CA LEU A 288 40.81 -14.56 76.46
C LEU A 288 40.35 -13.10 76.52
N GLU A 289 39.72 -12.65 75.44
CA GLU A 289 38.28 -12.39 75.49
C GLU A 289 37.70 -12.39 74.06
N GLU A 290 37.13 -13.55 73.73
CA GLU A 290 35.79 -13.61 73.14
C GLU A 290 34.81 -12.77 73.98
N PRO A 291 33.70 -12.21 73.40
CA PRO A 291 32.57 -13.09 73.17
C PRO A 291 31.77 -12.89 71.87
N ALA A 292 31.29 -14.05 71.43
CA ALA A 292 29.91 -14.35 71.03
C ALA A 292 29.39 -13.65 69.77
N MET A 293 29.29 -14.30 68.61
CA MET A 293 28.40 -15.45 68.34
C MET A 293 27.04 -15.36 69.04
N GLU A 294 26.04 -14.93 68.27
CA GLU A 294 24.79 -15.65 68.22
C GLU A 294 24.44 -15.95 66.75
N LYS A 295 24.04 -17.20 66.55
CA LYS A 295 23.87 -17.97 65.32
C LYS A 295 22.48 -18.60 65.44
N PRO A 296 22.08 -19.44 64.48
CA PRO A 296 21.63 -19.19 63.12
C PRO A 296 20.10 -19.30 63.02
N GLU A 297 19.53 -19.05 61.85
CA GLU A 297 18.65 -20.04 61.22
C GLU A 297 18.47 -19.73 59.73
N ALA A 298 18.54 -20.80 58.93
CA ALA A 298 18.28 -20.86 57.49
C ALA A 298 16.98 -21.66 57.28
N PRO A 299 16.55 -21.98 56.05
CA PRO A 299 16.71 -21.32 54.74
C PRO A 299 15.32 -21.04 54.12
N ALA A 300 15.26 -20.37 52.95
CA ALA A 300 14.47 -20.81 51.77
C ALA A 300 14.21 -19.69 50.73
N THR A 301 14.30 -20.12 49.47
CA THR A 301 13.49 -19.75 48.28
C THR A 301 13.65 -18.37 47.63
N GLU A 302 14.60 -18.33 46.68
CA GLU A 302 14.38 -18.12 45.24
C GLU A 302 13.08 -17.38 44.81
N LYS A 303 13.23 -16.15 44.27
CA LYS A 303 12.30 -15.56 43.29
C LYS A 303 13.07 -14.77 42.21
N PRO A 304 12.61 -14.83 40.95
CA PRO A 304 13.37 -14.37 39.79
C PRO A 304 13.29 -12.85 39.60
N ILE A 305 14.40 -12.28 39.11
CA ILE A 305 14.50 -10.90 38.64
C ILE A 305 14.16 -10.91 37.14
N TYR A 306 13.07 -10.24 36.75
CA TYR A 306 12.73 -10.00 35.35
C TYR A 306 13.09 -8.57 34.92
N PRO A 307 13.60 -8.34 33.70
CA PRO A 307 13.83 -7.01 33.12
C PRO A 307 12.52 -6.32 32.68
N PRO A 308 12.54 -4.99 32.46
CA PRO A 308 11.33 -4.21 32.22
C PRO A 308 10.80 -4.43 30.80
N GLY A 309 9.53 -4.80 30.67
CA GLY A 309 8.85 -4.85 29.36
C GLY A 309 7.76 -5.91 29.26
N CYS A 310 6.68 -5.78 30.05
CA CYS A 310 5.36 -6.35 29.73
C CYS A 310 4.33 -5.80 30.73
N VAL A 311 3.50 -4.85 30.31
CA VAL A 311 2.31 -4.43 31.06
C VAL A 311 1.14 -5.31 30.65
N LYS A 312 0.58 -6.04 31.63
CA LYS A 312 -0.73 -6.69 31.56
C LYS A 312 -1.82 -5.61 31.56
N SER A 313 -2.63 -5.51 30.51
CA SER A 313 -3.89 -4.75 30.58
C SER A 313 -4.96 -5.61 31.25
N ARG A 314 -5.39 -5.23 32.45
CA ARG A 314 -6.62 -5.77 33.05
C ARG A 314 -7.30 -4.71 33.92
N GLN A 315 -8.46 -4.23 33.46
CA GLN A 315 -9.64 -3.76 34.20
C GLN A 315 -10.72 -3.48 33.13
N HIS A 316 -11.72 -4.33 32.91
CA HIS A 316 -12.99 -4.55 33.63
C HIS A 316 -13.98 -3.36 33.66
N ALA A 317 -15.14 -3.65 33.05
CA ALA A 317 -16.52 -3.41 33.51
C ALA A 317 -17.26 -2.11 33.11
N GLY A 318 -18.25 -2.30 32.22
CA GLY A 318 -19.64 -1.90 32.46
C GLY A 318 -20.12 -0.64 31.73
N VAL A 319 -21.02 -0.83 30.75
CA VAL A 319 -22.38 -0.27 30.71
C VAL A 319 -23.03 -0.78 29.42
N GLY A 320 -24.06 -1.61 29.58
CA GLY A 320 -24.91 -2.07 28.49
C GLY A 320 -25.95 -1.03 28.10
N ARG A 321 -26.36 -1.08 26.83
CA ARG A 321 -27.69 -0.65 26.41
C ARG A 321 -28.04 -1.31 25.08
N ASP A 322 -28.90 -2.30 25.17
CA ASP A 322 -29.72 -2.80 24.06
C ASP A 322 -30.67 -1.70 23.59
N VAL A 323 -30.80 -1.50 22.28
CA VAL A 323 -32.03 -1.00 21.66
C VAL A 323 -32.20 -1.69 20.31
N PHE A 324 -33.24 -2.51 20.25
CA PHE A 324 -33.86 -3.12 19.08
C PHE A 324 -34.32 -2.10 18.02
N GLY A 325 -34.35 -2.53 16.75
CA GLY A 325 -35.63 -2.63 16.04
C GLY A 325 -35.86 -1.79 14.76
N ALA A 326 -36.30 -2.52 13.72
CA ALA A 326 -37.16 -2.10 12.60
C ALA A 326 -36.51 -1.19 11.53
N ALA A 327 -36.74 -1.34 10.22
CA ALA A 327 -37.74 -2.08 9.44
C ALA A 327 -37.15 -2.42 8.06
#